data_AF-A0A8J2QLY9-F1
#
_entry.id   AF-A0A8J2QLY9-F1
#
_cell.length_a   1.000
_cell.length_b   1.000
_cell.length_c   1.000
_cell.angle_alpha   90.00
_cell.angle_beta   90.00
_cell.angle_gamma   90.00
#
_symmetry.space_group_name_H-M   'P 1'
#
loop_
_entity.id
_entity.type
_entity.pdbx_description
1 polymer ?
#
loop_
_entity_poly.entity_id
_entity_poly.type
_entity_poly.pdbx_seq_one_letter_code
_entity_poly.pdbx_strand_id
1 'polypeptide(L)'
;MDDFGDNFVQTEVDPAAEFLAREQNQLAGLEDELETGAPPPLAVSSGSNGLDDFVEIPSSAVFEANDLMDDEPPAPAVAPVTPVFRQEREEPEKIKLWREEQKKRLEEKDAEEEEKKQEMLKVAKKELEDWYKTHEEQISKTKAANRHSAKNAEKALARGSEDGLEDSNEWARVSELCDFGPRRGRDVARLRSIVLQLKQSGVRPKYPPRTTKV
;
A
#
# COMPACT_ATOMS: atom_id res chain seq x y z
N MET A 1 0.06 43.70 -20.00
CA MET A 1 -0.47 42.48 -20.61
C MET A 1 0.66 41.80 -21.37
N ASP A 2 1.75 41.42 -20.70
CA ASP A 2 1.90 40.28 -19.77
C ASP A 2 1.88 38.94 -20.51
N ASP A 3 3.07 38.56 -20.97
CA ASP A 3 3.82 37.41 -20.46
C ASP A 3 2.99 36.13 -20.21
N PHE A 4 2.59 35.47 -21.30
CA PHE A 4 1.93 34.16 -21.23
C PHE A 4 2.56 33.19 -22.24
N GLY A 5 3.87 32.98 -22.14
CA GLY A 5 4.55 32.11 -23.11
C GLY A 5 5.95 31.59 -22.79
N ASP A 6 6.56 31.88 -21.64
CA ASP A 6 7.97 31.51 -21.45
C ASP A 6 8.33 31.05 -20.03
N ASN A 7 7.54 30.13 -19.47
CA ASN A 7 7.90 29.49 -18.19
C ASN A 7 7.74 27.95 -18.19
N PHE A 8 7.77 27.32 -19.37
CA PHE A 8 7.75 25.85 -19.52
C PHE A 8 9.09 25.31 -20.06
N VAL A 9 10.19 25.93 -19.68
CA VAL A 9 11.54 25.35 -19.79
C VAL A 9 12.18 25.37 -18.41
N GLN A 10 11.48 24.83 -17.42
CA GLN A 10 12.18 24.15 -16.35
C GLN A 10 12.79 22.92 -17.00
N THR A 11 14.11 22.88 -17.11
CA THR A 11 14.84 21.64 -17.30
C THR A 11 14.46 20.71 -16.16
N GLU A 12 13.37 19.97 -16.32
CA GLU A 12 13.01 18.84 -15.47
C GLU A 12 14.15 17.84 -15.62
N VAL A 13 15.14 17.96 -14.73
CA VAL A 13 16.14 16.94 -14.54
C VAL A 13 15.38 15.73 -14.03
N ASP A 14 15.09 14.80 -14.92
CA ASP A 14 14.46 13.53 -14.61
C ASP A 14 15.20 12.92 -13.39
N PRO A 15 14.50 12.63 -12.28
CA PRO A 15 15.12 11.97 -11.12
C PRO A 15 15.86 10.68 -11.48
N ALA A 16 15.46 9.99 -12.57
CA ALA A 16 16.18 8.84 -13.09
C ALA A 16 17.50 9.23 -13.80
N ALA A 17 17.57 10.41 -14.42
CA ALA A 17 18.80 10.93 -15.01
C ALA A 17 19.82 11.36 -13.96
N GLU A 18 19.38 11.93 -12.83
CA GLU A 18 20.26 12.23 -11.69
C GLU A 18 20.85 10.94 -11.08
N PHE A 19 20.03 9.89 -10.96
CA PHE A 19 20.49 8.58 -10.52
C PHE A 19 21.49 7.96 -11.50
N LEU A 20 21.19 7.96 -12.80
CA LEU A 20 22.11 7.45 -13.83
C LEU A 20 23.43 8.22 -13.87
N ALA A 21 23.41 9.54 -13.72
CA ALA A 21 24.62 10.36 -13.67
C ALA A 21 25.46 10.10 -12.41
N ARG A 22 24.79 9.88 -11.26
CA ARG A 22 25.45 9.52 -10.00
C ARG A 22 26.12 8.15 -10.09
N GLU A 23 25.42 7.14 -10.61
CA GLU A 23 25.98 5.80 -10.82
C GLU A 23 27.09 5.82 -11.87
N GLN A 24 26.94 6.57 -12.97
CA GLN A 24 28.00 6.72 -13.99
C GLN A 24 29.26 7.38 -13.43
N ASN A 25 29.15 8.45 -12.65
CA ASN A 25 30.32 9.04 -11.99
C ASN A 25 30.97 8.09 -10.98
N GLN A 26 30.18 7.22 -10.35
CA GLN A 26 30.68 6.22 -9.40
C GLN A 26 31.40 5.05 -10.11
N LEU A 27 31.03 4.73 -11.36
CA LEU A 27 31.72 3.73 -12.19
C LEU A 27 32.84 4.29 -13.08
N ALA A 28 32.83 5.57 -13.43
CA ALA A 28 33.81 6.18 -14.34
C ALA A 28 35.25 6.16 -13.79
N GLY A 29 35.42 6.01 -12.48
CA GLY A 29 36.74 5.82 -11.85
C GLY A 29 37.26 4.38 -11.87
N LEU A 30 36.42 3.39 -12.21
CA LEU A 30 36.76 1.96 -12.22
C LEU A 30 37.01 1.41 -13.63
N GLU A 31 36.60 2.09 -14.70
CA GLU A 31 36.84 1.62 -16.07
C GLU A 31 38.32 1.73 -16.47
N ASP A 32 39.01 2.79 -16.03
CA ASP A 32 40.44 3.02 -16.33
C ASP A 32 41.38 2.10 -15.49
N GLU A 33 40.87 1.50 -14.41
CA GLU A 33 41.64 0.59 -13.55
C GLU A 33 41.43 -0.91 -13.90
N LEU A 34 40.40 -1.25 -14.69
CA LEU A 34 40.09 -2.62 -15.13
C LEU A 34 40.56 -2.94 -16.55
N GLU A 35 41.14 -1.99 -17.29
CA GLU A 35 41.65 -2.22 -18.65
C GLU A 35 43.05 -2.89 -18.65
N THR A 36 43.19 -4.00 -17.91
CA THR A 36 44.27 -4.97 -18.09
C THR A 36 43.73 -6.41 -18.10
N GLY A 37 43.22 -6.86 -19.26
CA GLY A 37 43.31 -8.27 -19.67
C GLY A 37 42.02 -9.03 -20.03
N ALA A 38 41.79 -9.17 -21.35
CA ALA A 38 41.17 -10.32 -22.06
C ALA A 38 39.64 -10.31 -22.33
N PRO A 39 39.14 -11.17 -23.26
CA PRO A 39 38.76 -10.91 -24.67
C PRO A 39 37.22 -10.86 -24.89
N PRO A 40 36.67 -10.65 -26.12
CA PRO A 40 35.34 -10.04 -26.33
C PRO A 40 34.14 -10.95 -25.99
N PRO A 41 32.96 -10.38 -25.71
CA PRO A 41 31.79 -11.12 -25.24
C PRO A 41 31.10 -11.90 -26.37
N LEU A 42 30.69 -13.13 -26.04
CA LEU A 42 29.81 -13.94 -26.88
C LEU A 42 28.41 -13.34 -26.88
N ALA A 43 27.88 -13.06 -28.08
CA ALA A 43 26.51 -12.64 -28.30
C ALA A 43 25.53 -13.76 -27.93
N VAL A 44 24.60 -13.49 -27.01
CA VAL A 44 23.40 -14.31 -26.81
C VAL A 44 22.20 -13.48 -27.21
N SER A 45 21.57 -13.91 -28.30
CA SER A 45 20.41 -13.29 -28.93
C SER A 45 19.18 -13.27 -28.01
N SER A 46 18.50 -12.14 -28.03
CA SER A 46 17.18 -11.93 -27.44
C SER A 46 16.13 -12.79 -28.15
N GLY A 47 15.26 -13.47 -27.38
CA GLY A 47 14.20 -14.32 -27.92
C GLY A 47 13.18 -14.80 -26.89
N SER A 48 12.16 -13.97 -26.65
CA SER A 48 10.75 -14.34 -26.47
C SER A 48 10.32 -15.27 -25.31
N ASN A 49 9.64 -14.63 -24.35
CA ASN A 49 8.39 -15.06 -23.68
C ASN A 49 8.39 -16.33 -22.80
N GLY A 50 8.23 -16.15 -21.49
CA GLY A 50 7.81 -17.20 -20.57
C GLY A 50 8.03 -16.86 -19.10
N LEU A 51 7.18 -16.00 -18.53
CA LEU A 51 6.98 -15.92 -17.09
C LEU A 51 6.32 -17.23 -16.64
N ASP A 52 7.07 -18.20 -16.13
CA ASP A 52 6.65 -19.28 -15.22
C ASP A 52 7.73 -20.38 -15.19
N ASP A 53 8.78 -20.19 -14.38
CA ASP A 53 9.50 -21.29 -13.70
C ASP A 53 10.36 -20.72 -12.55
N PHE A 54 9.69 -20.09 -11.59
CA PHE A 54 10.30 -19.76 -10.30
C PHE A 54 10.38 -21.06 -9.49
N VAL A 55 11.44 -21.83 -9.68
CA VAL A 55 11.80 -22.92 -8.76
C VAL A 55 12.28 -22.27 -7.46
N GLU A 56 11.43 -22.36 -6.44
CA GLU A 56 11.72 -22.03 -5.05
C GLU A 56 12.83 -22.95 -4.54
N ILE A 57 14.08 -22.46 -4.53
CA ILE A 57 15.19 -23.12 -3.85
C ILE A 57 15.13 -22.73 -2.37
N PRO A 58 14.85 -23.65 -1.43
CA PRO A 58 14.93 -23.33 -0.01
C PRO A 58 16.40 -23.13 0.36
N SER A 59 16.76 -21.89 0.66
CA SER A 59 18.05 -21.49 1.23
C SER A 59 18.17 -22.02 2.66
N SER A 60 18.50 -23.31 2.82
CA SER A 60 18.76 -23.92 4.14
C SER A 60 19.50 -25.28 4.13
N ALA A 61 19.98 -25.79 2.98
CA ALA A 61 20.46 -27.18 2.90
C ALA A 61 21.87 -27.39 2.30
N VAL A 62 22.73 -26.36 2.23
CA VAL A 62 24.09 -26.48 1.65
C VAL A 62 25.22 -26.34 2.69
N PHE A 63 24.94 -26.43 3.99
CA PHE A 63 25.98 -26.37 5.03
C PHE A 63 26.19 -27.67 5.85
N GLU A 64 25.46 -28.75 5.55
CA GLU A 64 25.63 -30.03 6.26
C GLU A 64 25.96 -31.15 5.30
N ALA A 65 27.20 -31.16 4.77
CA ALA A 65 27.73 -32.28 4.02
C ALA A 65 29.26 -32.40 4.15
N ASN A 66 29.79 -32.32 5.38
CA ASN A 66 31.21 -32.62 5.60
C ASN A 66 31.51 -33.39 6.90
N ASP A 67 30.57 -34.16 7.44
CA ASP A 67 30.79 -34.87 8.71
C ASP A 67 30.39 -36.36 8.65
N LEU A 68 30.90 -37.09 7.65
CA LEU A 68 30.80 -38.54 7.68
C LEU A 68 31.93 -39.21 6.89
N MET A 69 32.98 -39.59 7.61
CA MET A 69 33.59 -40.94 7.63
C MET A 69 35.05 -40.83 8.11
N ASP A 70 35.18 -40.92 9.42
CA ASP A 70 36.38 -41.36 10.13
C ASP A 70 36.53 -42.88 9.89
N ASP A 71 37.54 -43.31 9.13
CA ASP A 71 38.06 -44.69 9.16
C ASP A 71 39.52 -44.70 8.68
N GLU A 72 40.43 -44.90 9.63
CA GLU A 72 41.89 -44.97 9.46
C GLU A 72 42.35 -46.37 9.03
N PRO A 73 43.33 -46.47 8.10
CA PRO A 73 44.50 -47.32 8.37
C PRO A 73 45.85 -46.65 7.97
N PRO A 74 47.01 -47.20 8.41
CA PRO A 74 48.09 -46.42 9.02
C PRO A 74 49.09 -45.78 8.03
N ALA A 75 49.71 -44.71 8.51
CA ALA A 75 50.73 -43.87 7.88
C ALA A 75 51.88 -44.60 7.15
N PRO A 76 52.58 -43.87 6.25
CA PRO A 76 54.02 -43.76 6.43
C PRO A 76 54.54 -42.31 6.46
N ALA A 77 55.32 -42.03 7.51
CA ALA A 77 56.38 -41.01 7.61
C ALA A 77 56.01 -39.53 7.38
N VAL A 78 55.58 -38.89 8.46
CA VAL A 78 55.55 -37.43 8.65
C VAL A 78 56.99 -36.88 8.60
N ALA A 79 57.31 -36.07 7.60
CA ALA A 79 58.47 -35.17 7.65
C ALA A 79 58.20 -34.10 8.72
N PRO A 80 59.16 -33.75 9.60
CA PRO A 80 58.94 -32.78 10.65
C PRO A 80 58.72 -31.40 10.04
N VAL A 81 57.48 -30.89 10.11
CA VAL A 81 57.17 -29.48 9.89
C VAL A 81 57.88 -28.67 10.97
N THR A 82 58.91 -27.95 10.56
CA THR A 82 59.62 -27.00 11.42
C THR A 82 58.64 -25.93 11.88
N PRO A 83 58.56 -25.61 13.19
CA PRO A 83 57.76 -24.49 13.64
C PRO A 83 58.42 -23.23 13.10
N VAL A 84 57.81 -22.64 12.06
CA VAL A 84 58.15 -21.28 11.62
C VAL A 84 57.89 -20.39 12.83
N PHE A 85 58.98 -19.91 13.42
CA PHE A 85 58.99 -18.97 14.52
C PHE A 85 58.13 -17.77 14.10
N ARG A 86 56.87 -17.72 14.57
CA ARG A 86 56.00 -16.55 14.40
C ARG A 86 56.60 -15.48 15.29
N GLN A 87 57.51 -14.71 14.71
CA GLN A 87 58.06 -13.53 15.36
C GLN A 87 56.88 -12.60 15.60
N GLU A 88 56.48 -12.50 16.86
CA GLU A 88 55.51 -11.53 17.37
C GLU A 88 56.15 -10.14 17.22
N ARG A 89 56.24 -9.66 15.98
CA ARG A 89 56.58 -8.28 15.70
C ARG A 89 55.37 -7.49 16.16
N GLU A 90 55.52 -6.83 17.30
CA GLU A 90 54.56 -5.86 17.83
C GLU A 90 53.96 -5.08 16.67
N GLU A 91 52.64 -5.20 16.49
CA GLU A 91 51.96 -4.62 15.35
C GLU A 91 52.34 -3.13 15.25
N PRO A 92 52.88 -2.66 14.12
CA PRO A 92 53.33 -1.29 13.99
C PRO A 92 52.15 -0.35 14.24
N GLU A 93 52.34 0.67 15.07
CA GLU A 93 51.26 1.55 15.57
C GLU A 93 50.40 2.15 14.44
N LYS A 94 50.93 2.33 13.23
CA LYS A 94 50.17 2.71 12.04
C LYS A 94 49.07 1.71 11.66
N ILE A 95 49.32 0.41 11.78
CA ILE A 95 48.31 -0.63 11.48
C ILE A 95 47.26 -0.66 12.60
N LYS A 96 47.65 -0.42 13.86
CA LYS A 96 46.69 -0.27 14.96
C LYS A 96 45.77 0.93 14.73
N LEU A 97 46.34 2.10 14.42
CA LEU A 97 45.59 3.31 14.08
C LEU A 97 44.69 3.10 12.86
N TRP A 98 45.16 2.42 11.82
CA TRP A 98 44.33 2.10 10.66
C TRP A 98 43.18 1.15 11.03
N ARG A 99 43.42 0.09 11.80
CA ARG A 99 42.33 -0.80 12.25
C ARG A 99 41.31 -0.07 13.11
N GLU A 100 41.76 0.80 14.01
CA GLU A 100 40.87 1.62 14.82
C GLU A 100 40.06 2.60 13.97
N GLU A 101 40.67 3.24 12.96
CA GLU A 101 39.99 4.15 12.05
C GLU A 101 38.97 3.44 11.14
N GLN A 102 39.30 2.26 10.62
CA GLN A 102 38.36 1.44 9.84
C GLN A 102 37.23 0.91 10.70
N LYS A 103 37.54 0.42 11.90
CA LYS A 103 36.54 -0.03 12.87
C LYS A 103 35.59 1.09 13.21
N LYS A 104 36.11 2.29 13.49
CA LYS A 104 35.30 3.48 13.79
C LYS A 104 34.41 3.87 12.60
N ARG A 105 34.94 3.85 11.38
CA ARG A 105 34.16 4.14 10.17
C ARG A 105 33.05 3.11 9.91
N LEU A 106 33.30 1.85 10.25
CA LEU A 106 32.29 0.80 10.15
C LEU A 106 31.20 1.01 11.22
N GLU A 107 31.59 1.28 12.47
CA GLU A 107 30.67 1.56 13.56
C GLU A 107 29.80 2.80 13.31
N GLU A 108 30.34 3.84 12.67
CA GLU A 108 29.58 5.01 12.24
C GLU A 108 28.53 4.67 11.17
N LYS A 109 28.88 3.84 10.19
CA LYS A 109 27.92 3.36 9.17
C LYS A 109 26.84 2.45 9.77
N ASP A 110 27.22 1.55 10.67
CA ASP A 110 26.28 0.66 11.36
C ASP A 110 25.30 1.47 12.23
N ALA A 111 25.79 2.56 12.86
CA ALA A 111 24.95 3.47 13.62
C ALA A 111 23.97 4.25 12.73
N GLU A 112 24.41 4.75 11.57
CA GLU A 112 23.53 5.41 10.59
C GLU A 112 22.46 4.46 10.06
N GLU A 113 22.80 3.20 9.79
CA GLU A 113 21.83 2.18 9.34
C GLU A 113 20.78 1.91 10.42
N GLU A 114 21.22 1.73 11.68
CA GLU A 114 20.31 1.47 12.78
C GLU A 114 19.42 2.68 13.09
N GLU A 115 19.93 3.91 12.97
CA GLU A 115 19.11 5.13 13.08
C GLU A 115 18.05 5.16 11.99
N LYS A 116 18.42 4.96 10.72
CA LYS A 116 17.49 4.94 9.60
C LYS A 116 16.42 3.84 9.77
N LYS A 117 16.82 2.67 10.25
CA LYS A 117 15.89 1.58 10.57
C LYS A 117 14.92 1.97 11.68
N GLN A 118 15.39 2.63 12.74
CA GLN A 118 14.53 3.12 13.81
C GLN A 118 13.59 4.21 13.34
N GLU A 119 14.02 5.11 12.45
CA GLU A 119 13.14 6.10 11.83
C GLU A 119 12.04 5.44 11.00
N MET A 120 12.39 4.47 10.15
CA MET A 120 11.42 3.70 9.38
C MET A 120 10.41 2.97 10.27
N LEU A 121 10.86 2.39 11.39
CA LEU A 121 9.99 1.76 12.38
C LEU A 121 9.06 2.77 13.06
N LYS A 122 9.56 3.96 13.41
CA LYS A 122 8.74 5.04 14.00
C LYS A 122 7.69 5.53 13.00
N VAL A 123 8.04 5.66 11.73
CA VAL A 123 7.10 6.04 10.66
C VAL A 123 6.03 4.97 10.49
N ALA A 124 6.41 3.71 10.34
CA ALA A 124 5.46 2.60 10.22
C ALA A 124 4.51 2.51 11.42
N LYS A 125 5.02 2.73 12.63
CA LYS A 125 4.20 2.76 13.84
C LYS A 125 3.21 3.93 13.84
N LYS A 126 3.64 5.13 13.47
CA LYS A 126 2.76 6.31 13.36
C LYS A 126 1.67 6.10 12.32
N GLU A 127 2.03 5.57 11.15
CA GLU A 127 1.06 5.29 10.08
C GLU A 127 0.01 4.28 10.52
N LEU A 128 0.40 3.25 11.26
CA LEU A 128 -0.53 2.28 11.85
C LEU A 128 -1.48 2.94 12.85
N GLU A 129 -0.96 3.78 13.75
CA GLU A 129 -1.78 4.52 14.72
C GLU A 129 -2.76 5.47 14.02
N ASP A 130 -2.33 6.17 12.97
CA ASP A 130 -3.17 7.08 12.20
C ASP A 130 -4.21 6.34 11.38
N TRP A 131 -3.89 5.15 10.85
CA TRP A 131 -4.87 4.27 10.23
C TRP A 131 -5.96 3.85 11.22
N TYR A 132 -5.61 3.47 12.45
CA TYR A 132 -6.60 3.12 13.47
C TYR A 132 -7.51 4.29 13.83
N LYS A 133 -6.95 5.51 14.01
CA LYS A 133 -7.75 6.72 14.28
C LYS A 133 -8.72 7.01 13.14
N THR A 134 -8.22 7.05 11.91
CA THR A 134 -9.07 7.33 10.73
C THR A 134 -10.13 6.25 10.53
N HIS A 135 -9.80 4.98 10.77
CA HIS A 135 -10.75 3.88 10.71
C HIS A 135 -11.84 3.99 11.79
N GLU A 136 -11.46 4.30 13.02
CA GLU A 136 -12.41 4.54 14.11
C GLU A 136 -13.34 5.72 13.80
N GLU A 137 -12.80 6.82 13.28
CA GLU A 137 -13.59 7.97 12.82
C GLU A 137 -14.57 7.60 11.70
N GLN A 138 -14.15 6.81 10.72
CA GLN A 138 -15.02 6.32 9.64
C GLN A 138 -16.14 5.43 10.19
N ILE A 139 -15.84 4.52 11.11
CA ILE A 139 -16.84 3.69 11.79
C ILE A 139 -17.80 4.56 12.59
N SER A 140 -17.29 5.51 13.36
CA SER A 140 -18.10 6.43 14.17
C SER A 140 -19.02 7.27 13.30
N LYS A 141 -18.51 7.82 12.19
CA LYS A 141 -19.26 8.58 11.19
C LYS A 141 -20.35 7.73 10.55
N THR A 142 -20.03 6.49 10.16
CA THR A 142 -21.00 5.54 9.58
C THR A 142 -22.09 5.20 10.59
N LYS A 143 -21.73 4.90 11.84
CA LYS A 143 -22.69 4.63 12.93
C LYS A 143 -23.57 5.86 13.20
N ALA A 144 -23.00 7.06 13.22
CA ALA A 144 -23.75 8.30 13.42
C ALA A 144 -24.71 8.58 12.25
N ALA A 145 -24.27 8.39 11.01
CA ALA A 145 -25.10 8.50 9.82
C ALA A 145 -26.26 7.50 9.83
N ASN A 146 -26.00 6.24 10.20
CA ASN A 146 -27.04 5.22 10.34
C ASN A 146 -28.06 5.57 11.43
N ARG A 147 -27.60 6.06 12.60
CA ARG A 147 -28.50 6.55 13.65
C ARG A 147 -29.33 7.75 13.19
N HIS A 148 -28.72 8.69 12.48
CA HIS A 148 -29.42 9.86 11.96
C HIS A 148 -30.44 9.47 10.90
N SER A 149 -30.09 8.54 10.00
CA SER A 149 -30.99 7.98 9.00
C SER A 149 -32.18 7.28 9.65
N ALA A 150 -31.94 6.44 10.66
CA ALA A 150 -32.99 5.78 11.43
C ALA A 150 -33.93 6.77 12.12
N LYS A 151 -33.39 7.80 12.78
CA LYS A 151 -34.19 8.88 13.38
C LYS A 151 -34.98 9.67 12.34
N ASN A 152 -34.42 9.93 11.17
CA ASN A 152 -35.11 10.61 10.08
C ASN A 152 -36.25 9.75 9.51
N ALA A 153 -36.03 8.44 9.34
CA ALA A 153 -37.08 7.51 8.95
C ALA A 153 -38.19 7.48 10.01
N GLU A 154 -37.85 7.36 11.29
CA GLU A 154 -38.81 7.41 12.39
C GLU A 154 -39.62 8.73 12.40
N LYS A 155 -38.96 9.88 12.23
CA LYS A 155 -39.64 11.18 12.10
C LYS A 155 -40.53 11.25 10.87
N ALA A 156 -40.12 10.68 9.73
CA ALA A 156 -40.95 10.62 8.54
C ALA A 156 -42.19 9.72 8.75
N LEU A 157 -42.03 8.60 9.46
CA LEU A 157 -43.15 7.74 9.87
C LEU A 157 -44.07 8.47 10.86
N ALA A 158 -43.52 9.15 11.87
CA ALA A 158 -44.27 9.89 12.87
C ALA A 158 -45.05 11.05 12.24
N ARG A 159 -44.41 11.84 11.37
CA ARG A 159 -45.07 12.90 10.59
C ARG A 159 -46.15 12.32 9.68
N GLY A 160 -45.91 11.18 9.03
CA GLY A 160 -46.94 10.48 8.25
C GLY A 160 -48.14 10.00 9.07
N SER A 161 -47.96 9.76 10.38
CA SER A 161 -48.98 9.31 11.33
C SER A 161 -49.69 10.44 12.07
N GLU A 162 -49.01 11.56 12.37
CA GLU A 162 -49.51 12.66 13.19
C GLU A 162 -50.23 13.74 12.38
N ASP A 163 -49.86 13.92 11.11
CA ASP A 163 -50.57 14.80 10.14
C ASP A 163 -51.97 14.24 9.74
N GLY A 164 -52.43 13.22 10.48
CA GLY A 164 -53.51 12.30 10.14
C GLY A 164 -54.93 12.82 10.25
N LEU A 165 -55.15 14.04 10.78
CA LEU A 165 -56.52 14.49 11.09
C LEU A 165 -56.93 15.84 10.49
N GLU A 166 -55.99 16.70 10.07
CA GLU A 166 -56.32 18.10 9.77
C GLU A 166 -56.05 18.50 8.31
N ASP A 167 -55.16 17.80 7.61
CA ASP A 167 -54.81 18.13 6.23
C ASP A 167 -55.77 17.51 5.20
N SER A 168 -56.57 18.38 4.59
CA SER A 168 -57.55 18.16 3.51
C SER A 168 -57.06 17.36 2.28
N ASN A 169 -55.81 16.93 2.21
CA ASN A 169 -55.18 16.40 0.99
C ASN A 169 -54.57 15.01 1.21
N GLU A 170 -55.41 14.03 1.53
CA GLU A 170 -55.01 12.63 1.70
C GLU A 170 -54.27 12.05 0.48
N TRP A 171 -54.58 12.53 -0.72
CA TRP A 171 -53.89 12.13 -1.95
C TRP A 171 -52.44 12.62 -2.03
N ALA A 172 -52.07 13.69 -1.34
CA ALA A 172 -50.68 14.08 -1.17
C ALA A 172 -49.90 13.01 -0.39
N ARG A 173 -50.45 12.50 0.71
CA ARG A 173 -49.86 11.40 1.50
C ARG A 173 -49.74 10.12 0.67
N VAL A 174 -50.81 9.74 -0.05
CA VAL A 174 -50.78 8.56 -0.93
C VAL A 174 -49.69 8.70 -2.01
N SER A 175 -49.51 9.90 -2.58
CA SER A 175 -48.48 10.14 -3.58
C SER A 175 -47.05 10.04 -3.02
N GLU A 176 -46.82 10.48 -1.77
CA GLU A 176 -45.51 10.43 -1.09
C GLU A 176 -45.05 8.98 -0.89
N LEU A 177 -45.99 8.09 -0.60
CA LEU A 177 -45.75 6.65 -0.40
C LEU A 177 -45.59 5.88 -1.72
N CYS A 178 -45.98 6.47 -2.86
CA CYS A 178 -45.87 5.85 -4.17
C CYS A 178 -44.52 6.15 -4.82
N ASP A 179 -43.76 5.11 -5.18
CA ASP A 179 -42.55 5.27 -6.00
C ASP A 179 -42.89 5.46 -7.49
N PHE A 180 -42.68 6.67 -7.99
CA PHE A 180 -42.90 7.04 -9.40
C PHE A 180 -41.67 6.83 -10.30
N GLY A 181 -40.57 6.28 -9.78
CA GLY A 181 -39.36 6.01 -10.54
C GLY A 181 -39.57 5.03 -11.71
N PRO A 182 -38.66 4.97 -12.69
CA PRO A 182 -38.72 3.99 -13.76
C PRO A 182 -38.72 2.57 -13.19
N ARG A 183 -39.81 1.82 -13.36
CA ARG A 183 -39.91 0.42 -12.89
C ARG A 183 -40.00 -0.51 -14.09
N ARG A 184 -39.25 -1.62 -14.04
CA ARG A 184 -39.37 -2.71 -15.00
C ARG A 184 -40.53 -3.60 -14.59
N GLY A 185 -41.42 -3.93 -15.53
CA GLY A 185 -42.59 -4.78 -15.26
C GLY A 185 -43.87 -4.21 -15.84
N ARG A 186 -45.00 -4.43 -15.14
CA ARG A 186 -46.34 -4.01 -15.59
C ARG A 186 -46.41 -2.50 -15.74
N ASP A 187 -47.07 -2.06 -16.82
CA ASP A 187 -47.33 -0.64 -17.03
C ASP A 187 -48.26 -0.09 -15.94
N VAL A 188 -47.75 0.91 -15.23
CA VAL A 188 -48.46 1.66 -14.18
C VAL A 188 -48.67 3.11 -14.58
N ALA A 189 -48.37 3.53 -15.82
CA ALA A 189 -48.47 4.92 -16.27
C ALA A 189 -49.87 5.52 -16.03
N ARG A 190 -50.93 4.75 -16.29
CA ARG A 190 -52.31 5.17 -16.00
C ARG A 190 -52.57 5.37 -14.51
N LEU A 191 -52.09 4.47 -13.66
CA LEU A 191 -52.21 4.60 -12.20
C LEU A 191 -51.46 5.84 -11.70
N ARG A 192 -50.24 6.06 -12.21
CA ARG A 192 -49.41 7.24 -11.87
C ARG A 192 -50.14 8.54 -12.22
N SER A 193 -50.70 8.61 -13.42
CA SER A 193 -51.49 9.76 -13.88
C SER A 193 -52.69 10.04 -12.98
N ILE A 194 -53.46 9.01 -12.63
CA ILE A 194 -54.64 9.14 -11.76
C ILE A 194 -54.24 9.63 -10.34
N VAL A 195 -53.21 9.03 -9.74
CA VAL A 195 -52.75 9.41 -8.39
C VAL A 195 -52.23 10.85 -8.34
N LEU A 196 -51.46 11.26 -9.36
CA LEU A 196 -50.95 12.64 -9.45
C LEU A 196 -52.07 13.66 -9.72
N GLN A 197 -53.06 13.32 -10.55
CA GLN A 197 -54.22 14.17 -10.78
C GLN A 197 -55.04 14.36 -9.49
N LEU A 198 -55.22 13.30 -8.70
CA LEU A 198 -55.93 13.36 -7.43
C LEU A 198 -55.18 14.19 -6.38
N LYS A 199 -53.83 14.15 -6.37
CA LYS A 199 -52.98 15.04 -5.58
C LYS A 199 -53.17 16.52 -5.94
N GLN A 200 -53.24 16.84 -7.22
CA GLN A 200 -53.36 18.23 -7.72
C GLN A 200 -54.78 18.80 -7.58
N SER A 201 -55.79 17.95 -7.73
CA SER A 201 -57.20 18.36 -7.70
C SER A 201 -57.79 18.52 -6.29
N GLY A 202 -57.08 18.05 -5.24
CA GLY A 202 -57.50 18.22 -3.85
C GLY A 202 -58.85 17.55 -3.54
N VAL A 203 -59.22 16.52 -4.28
CA VAL A 203 -60.53 15.86 -4.17
C VAL A 203 -60.63 15.11 -2.84
N ARG A 204 -61.63 15.47 -2.04
CA ARG A 204 -61.93 14.78 -0.78
C ARG A 204 -62.71 13.48 -1.02
N PRO A 205 -62.40 12.38 -0.32
CA PRO A 205 -63.26 11.20 -0.35
C PRO A 205 -64.66 11.54 0.15
N LYS A 206 -65.69 11.12 -0.58
CA LYS A 206 -67.10 11.33 -0.20
C LYS A 206 -67.58 10.44 0.96
N TYR A 207 -66.77 9.49 1.40
CA TYR A 207 -67.13 8.51 2.43
C TYR A 207 -66.14 8.59 3.59
N PRO A 208 -66.60 8.48 4.84
CA PRO A 208 -65.72 8.43 5.99
C PRO A 208 -64.81 7.19 5.94
N PRO A 209 -63.60 7.25 6.52
CA PRO A 209 -62.71 6.10 6.60
C PRO A 209 -63.43 4.94 7.31
N ARG A 210 -63.36 3.74 6.71
CA ARG A 210 -63.94 2.53 7.31
C ARG A 210 -63.21 2.26 8.63
N THR A 211 -63.95 2.24 9.74
CA THR A 211 -63.41 1.84 11.03
C THR A 211 -63.13 0.34 10.99
N THR A 212 -61.86 -0.05 10.89
CA THR A 212 -61.44 -1.43 11.08
C THR A 212 -61.51 -1.73 12.58
N LYS A 213 -62.55 -2.45 13.01
CA LYS A 213 -62.56 -3.05 14.36
C LYS A 213 -61.49 -4.15 14.37
N VAL A 214 -60.46 -3.95 15.19
CA VAL A 214 -59.48 -4.98 15.56
C VAL A 214 -60.15 -5.97 16.51
#